data_AF-A0A381ZTP4-F1
#
_entry.id   AF-A0A381ZTP4-F1
#
_cell.length_a   1.000
_cell.length_b   1.000
_cell.length_c   1.000
_cell.angle_alpha   90.00
_cell.angle_beta   90.00
_cell.angle_gamma   90.00
#
_symmetry.space_group_name_H-M   'P 1'
#
loop_
_entity.id
_entity.type
_entity.pdbx_description
1 polymer ?
#
loop_
_entity_poly.entity_id
_entity_poly.type
_entity_poly.pdbx_seq_one_letter_code
_entity_poly.pdbx_strand_id
1 'polypeptide(L)'
;FLYAAVEGEDTIIEIDPSSFKLTRKFLINRNFEGRELLKTGGMGLEAIVFIPNPLHPEGGVFWIGNQSFSLKPNREPSVICEIVIPINSRDMKKEGEITGFFPSKIIDISGLDYDTSRECLIVVSDTTNLLMEIKLNGDILHQYLLPGSDQEGIALDDLGFVYIAQENGQIIKIEDYRN
;
A
#
# COMPACT_ATOMS: atom_id res chain seq x y z
N PHE A 1 6.38 16.27 1.94
CA PHE A 1 6.40 15.52 3.21
C PHE A 1 6.62 14.05 2.90
N LEU A 2 7.07 13.27 3.88
CA LEU A 2 7.00 11.81 3.82
C LEU A 2 5.70 11.36 4.47
N TYR A 3 5.14 10.24 3.99
CA TYR A 3 3.95 9.62 4.55
C TYR A 3 4.25 8.15 4.84
N ALA A 4 3.76 7.65 5.96
CA ALA A 4 3.88 6.25 6.35
C ALA A 4 2.58 5.75 6.94
N ALA A 5 2.22 4.50 6.66
CA ALA A 5 1.19 3.79 7.41
C ALA A 5 1.78 3.36 8.77
N VAL A 6 0.95 3.39 9.80
CA VAL A 6 1.27 2.85 11.13
C VAL A 6 0.44 1.59 11.30
N GLU A 7 1.12 0.46 11.17
CA GLU A 7 0.56 -0.88 11.36
C GLU A 7 -0.13 -0.99 12.72
N GLY A 8 -1.28 -1.68 12.76
CA GLY A 8 -2.13 -1.86 13.93
C GLY A 8 -2.91 -0.61 14.40
N GLU A 9 -2.49 0.60 14.03
CA GLU A 9 -3.14 1.87 14.40
C GLU A 9 -4.09 2.43 13.33
N ASP A 10 -4.15 1.82 12.14
CA ASP A 10 -4.88 2.30 10.95
C ASP A 10 -4.71 3.80 10.73
N THR A 11 -3.48 4.27 10.84
CA THR A 11 -3.16 5.69 10.80
C THR A 11 -2.13 5.94 9.73
N ILE A 12 -2.32 6.99 8.93
CA ILE A 12 -1.25 7.54 8.10
C ILE A 12 -0.65 8.72 8.84
N ILE A 13 0.67 8.76 8.94
CA ILE A 13 1.41 9.87 9.54
C ILE A 13 2.11 10.70 8.49
N GLU A 14 2.16 12.01 8.72
CA GLU A 14 2.94 12.94 7.92
C GLU A 14 4.22 13.31 8.67
N ILE A 15 5.35 13.25 7.97
CA ILE A 15 6.68 13.46 8.54
C ILE A 15 7.39 14.56 7.75
N ASP A 16 7.97 15.52 8.47
CA ASP A 16 8.90 16.48 7.89
C ASP A 16 10.21 15.76 7.52
N PRO A 17 10.62 15.74 6.23
CA PRO A 17 11.79 14.96 5.79
C PRO A 17 13.12 15.50 6.32
N SER A 18 13.18 16.77 6.75
CA SER A 18 14.43 17.39 7.21
C SER A 18 14.72 17.10 8.68
N SER A 19 13.67 17.02 9.49
CA SER A 19 13.75 16.86 10.95
C SER A 19 13.22 15.52 11.45
N PHE A 20 12.58 14.74 10.59
CA PHE A 20 11.88 13.49 10.91
C PHE A 20 10.81 13.64 12.01
N LYS A 21 10.29 14.86 12.20
CA LYS A 21 9.22 15.12 13.15
C LYS A 21 7.87 14.80 12.52
N LEU A 22 7.00 14.15 13.31
CA LEU A 22 5.59 13.99 12.98
C LEU A 22 4.92 15.37 12.95
N THR A 23 4.28 15.72 11.83
CA THR A 23 3.55 16.97 11.66
C THR A 23 2.04 16.76 11.76
N ARG A 24 1.53 15.62 11.23
CA ARG A 24 0.11 15.25 11.25
C ARG A 24 -0.08 13.75 11.42
N LYS A 25 -1.28 13.39 11.91
CA LYS A 25 -1.80 12.03 11.94
C LYS A 25 -3.19 12.02 11.32
N PHE A 26 -3.45 11.06 10.46
CA PHE A 26 -4.73 10.85 9.81
C PHE A 26 -5.23 9.46 10.19
N LEU A 27 -6.19 9.40 11.13
CA LEU A 27 -6.86 8.16 11.46
C LEU A 27 -7.70 7.71 10.26
N ILE A 28 -7.70 6.42 9.97
CA ILE A 28 -8.49 5.81 8.91
C ILE A 28 -9.58 4.94 9.56
N ASN A 29 -10.82 5.07 9.07
CA ASN A 29 -11.91 4.24 9.57
C ASN A 29 -11.74 2.78 9.11
N ARG A 30 -11.79 1.84 10.05
CA ARG A 30 -11.77 0.38 9.79
C ARG A 30 -12.96 -0.12 8.95
N ASN A 31 -14.04 0.67 8.87
CA ASN A 31 -15.27 0.32 8.18
C ASN A 31 -15.42 1.09 6.87
N PHE A 32 -15.94 0.40 5.85
CA PHE A 32 -16.33 0.98 4.57
C PHE A 32 -17.70 0.44 4.15
N GLU A 33 -18.64 1.32 3.82
CA GLU A 33 -20.02 0.96 3.39
C GLU A 33 -20.72 -0.09 4.29
N GLY A 34 -20.50 -0.01 5.61
CA GLY A 34 -21.10 -0.93 6.58
C GLY A 34 -20.40 -2.29 6.70
N ARG A 35 -19.23 -2.47 6.09
CA ARG A 35 -18.37 -3.65 6.23
C ARG A 35 -17.10 -3.29 7.00
N GLU A 36 -16.76 -4.09 8.01
CA GLU A 36 -15.44 -4.01 8.67
C GLU A 36 -14.40 -4.58 7.69
N LEU A 37 -13.55 -3.72 7.12
CA LEU A 37 -12.47 -4.12 6.22
C LEU A 37 -11.20 -4.49 6.98
N LEU A 38 -10.87 -3.68 8.00
CA LEU A 38 -9.73 -3.90 8.87
C LEU A 38 -10.27 -4.37 10.22
N LYS A 39 -9.93 -5.57 10.61
CA LYS A 39 -10.51 -6.16 11.83
C LYS A 39 -9.93 -5.47 13.04
N THR A 40 -10.75 -5.12 14.03
CA THR A 40 -10.26 -4.60 15.32
C THR A 40 -9.24 -5.56 15.95
N GLY A 41 -8.02 -5.07 16.21
CA GLY A 41 -6.90 -5.87 16.73
C GLY A 41 -6.27 -6.84 15.70
N GLY A 42 -6.63 -6.71 14.42
CA GLY A 42 -5.85 -7.24 13.30
C GLY A 42 -4.58 -6.42 13.08
N MET A 43 -3.82 -6.79 12.05
CA MET A 43 -2.54 -6.16 11.75
C MET A 43 -2.73 -4.81 11.03
N GLY A 44 -3.86 -4.63 10.35
CA GLY A 44 -4.21 -3.35 9.74
C GLY A 44 -3.36 -3.01 8.52
N LEU A 45 -3.17 -1.71 8.30
CA LEU A 45 -2.51 -1.14 7.11
C LEU A 45 -0.98 -1.27 7.16
N GLU A 46 -0.35 -1.61 6.04
CA GLU A 46 1.09 -1.87 5.96
C GLU A 46 1.69 -1.24 4.70
N ALA A 47 1.62 -1.93 3.55
CA ALA A 47 2.17 -1.46 2.29
C ALA A 47 1.48 -0.18 1.80
N ILE A 48 2.22 0.82 1.33
CA ILE A 48 1.67 2.13 0.96
C ILE A 48 2.33 2.67 -0.31
N VAL A 49 1.52 3.23 -1.22
CA VAL A 49 1.98 4.03 -2.37
C VAL A 49 1.06 5.24 -2.56
N PHE A 50 1.62 6.35 -3.04
CA PHE A 50 0.85 7.54 -3.42
C PHE A 50 0.81 7.69 -4.94
N ILE A 51 -0.39 7.82 -5.50
CA ILE A 51 -0.60 8.09 -6.91
C ILE A 51 -0.98 9.56 -7.09
N PRO A 52 -0.12 10.41 -7.67
CA PRO A 52 -0.40 11.82 -7.86
C PRO A 52 -1.47 12.03 -8.92
N ASN A 53 -2.37 12.98 -8.67
CA ASN A 53 -3.34 13.47 -9.64
C ASN A 53 -3.51 14.99 -9.45
N PRO A 54 -2.98 15.83 -10.37
CA PRO A 54 -3.08 17.28 -10.28
C PRO A 54 -4.50 17.83 -10.28
N LEU A 55 -5.48 17.05 -10.74
CA LEU A 55 -6.90 17.43 -10.74
C LEU A 55 -7.61 17.00 -9.44
N HIS A 56 -6.98 16.18 -8.61
CA HIS A 56 -7.55 15.77 -7.32
C HIS A 56 -7.38 16.92 -6.29
N PRO A 57 -8.40 17.26 -5.49
CA PRO A 57 -8.32 18.37 -4.52
C PRO A 57 -7.17 18.23 -3.50
N GLU A 58 -6.81 17.00 -3.17
CA GLU A 58 -5.71 16.68 -2.24
C GLU A 58 -4.39 16.33 -2.95
N GLY A 59 -4.32 16.52 -4.28
CA GLY A 59 -3.13 16.27 -5.10
C GLY A 59 -2.90 14.82 -5.54
N GLY A 60 -3.69 13.87 -5.02
CA GLY A 60 -3.66 12.46 -5.39
C GLY A 60 -4.39 11.60 -4.36
N VAL A 61 -4.17 10.29 -4.45
CA VAL A 61 -4.75 9.27 -3.55
C VAL A 61 -3.67 8.29 -3.10
N PHE A 62 -3.83 7.73 -1.91
CA PHE A 62 -2.98 6.65 -1.42
C PHE A 62 -3.63 5.31 -1.74
N TRP A 63 -2.82 4.33 -2.12
CA TRP A 63 -3.22 2.93 -2.18
C TRP A 63 -2.46 2.17 -1.11
N ILE A 64 -3.20 1.45 -0.27
CA ILE A 64 -2.64 0.79 0.91
C ILE A 64 -3.11 -0.65 0.99
N GLY A 65 -2.16 -1.57 1.12
CA GLY A 65 -2.40 -2.99 1.38
C GLY A 65 -2.48 -3.24 2.88
N ASN A 66 -3.26 -4.23 3.29
CA ASN A 66 -3.31 -4.66 4.68
C ASN A 66 -2.60 -6.00 4.90
N GLN A 67 -2.07 -6.17 6.11
CA GLN A 67 -1.35 -7.37 6.50
C GLN A 67 -2.31 -8.46 7.01
N SER A 68 -3.02 -9.10 6.10
CA SER A 68 -3.88 -10.24 6.45
C SER A 68 -3.15 -11.55 6.24
N PHE A 69 -3.23 -12.49 7.19
CA PHE A 69 -2.67 -13.85 7.06
C PHE A 69 -3.70 -14.93 6.67
N SER A 70 -4.89 -14.56 6.20
CA SER A 70 -5.90 -15.55 5.83
C SER A 70 -6.95 -15.08 4.84
N LEU A 71 -7.16 -15.86 3.78
CA LEU A 71 -8.26 -15.65 2.81
C LEU A 71 -9.61 -16.24 3.26
N LYS A 72 -9.73 -16.69 4.52
CA LYS A 72 -10.98 -17.29 5.02
C LYS A 72 -12.02 -16.20 5.32
N PRO A 73 -13.31 -16.42 5.02
CA PRO A 73 -14.36 -15.38 5.12
C PRO A 73 -14.64 -14.83 6.52
N ASN A 74 -14.12 -15.48 7.58
CA ASN A 74 -14.29 -15.05 8.98
C ASN A 74 -12.97 -14.54 9.60
N ARG A 75 -11.98 -14.25 8.77
CA ARG A 75 -10.71 -13.64 9.15
C ARG A 75 -10.65 -12.22 8.59
N GLU A 76 -9.66 -11.45 9.03
CA GLU A 76 -9.39 -10.16 8.42
C GLU A 76 -9.15 -10.38 6.91
N PRO A 77 -9.92 -9.73 6.03
CA PRO A 77 -9.75 -9.92 4.60
C PRO A 77 -8.40 -9.36 4.16
N SER A 78 -7.79 -9.95 3.13
CA SER A 78 -6.71 -9.27 2.42
C SER A 78 -7.31 -8.35 1.36
N VAL A 79 -6.98 -7.07 1.43
CA VAL A 79 -7.55 -5.99 0.63
C VAL A 79 -6.45 -4.99 0.27
N ILE A 80 -6.69 -4.28 -0.83
CA ILE A 80 -5.98 -3.05 -1.16
C ILE A 80 -7.03 -1.95 -1.22
N CYS A 81 -6.81 -0.90 -0.44
CA CYS A 81 -7.74 0.21 -0.26
C CYS A 81 -7.21 1.47 -0.96
N GLU A 82 -8.09 2.18 -1.64
CA GLU A 82 -7.88 3.57 -2.04
C GLU A 82 -8.26 4.47 -0.85
N ILE A 83 -7.33 5.33 -0.44
CA ILE A 83 -7.45 6.19 0.73
C ILE A 83 -7.14 7.64 0.34
N VAL A 84 -8.07 8.53 0.70
CA VAL A 84 -7.87 9.97 0.61
C VAL A 84 -7.53 10.51 2.00
N ILE A 85 -6.40 11.20 2.12
CA ILE A 85 -6.09 12.03 3.28
C ILE A 85 -6.10 13.52 2.92
N PRO A 86 -6.50 14.39 3.86
CA PRO A 86 -6.67 15.81 3.60
C PRO A 86 -5.34 16.59 3.62
N ILE A 87 -4.44 16.28 2.68
CA ILE A 87 -3.09 16.86 2.61
C ILE A 87 -3.14 18.39 2.52
N ASN A 88 -4.05 18.95 1.74
CA ASN A 88 -4.14 20.39 1.50
C ASN A 88 -5.06 21.11 2.50
N SER A 89 -5.71 20.37 3.40
CA SER A 89 -6.56 20.94 4.44
C SER A 89 -5.74 21.62 5.53
N ARG A 90 -6.26 22.74 6.05
CA ARG A 90 -5.74 23.42 7.25
C ARG A 90 -6.31 22.85 8.55
N ASP A 91 -7.35 22.03 8.46
CA ASP A 91 -7.92 21.36 9.63
C ASP A 91 -7.04 20.18 10.02
N MET A 92 -6.35 20.34 11.14
CA MET A 92 -5.40 19.36 11.70
C MET A 92 -6.07 18.14 12.31
N LYS A 93 -7.41 18.14 12.47
CA LYS A 93 -8.18 17.03 13.03
C LYS A 93 -8.89 16.20 11.97
N LYS A 94 -8.82 16.60 10.70
CA LYS A 94 -9.53 15.91 9.64
C LYS A 94 -8.86 14.55 9.40
N GLU A 95 -9.68 13.51 9.50
CA GLU A 95 -9.29 12.11 9.31
C GLU A 95 -9.16 11.75 7.82
N GLY A 96 -8.60 10.58 7.53
CA GLY A 96 -8.58 10.02 6.19
C GLY A 96 -9.79 9.11 5.96
N GLU A 97 -10.10 8.87 4.69
CA GLU A 97 -11.27 8.11 4.27
C GLU A 97 -10.87 7.05 3.25
N ILE A 98 -11.36 5.82 3.44
CA ILE A 98 -11.35 4.79 2.40
C ILE A 98 -12.42 5.18 1.38
N THR A 99 -12.04 5.40 0.13
CA THR A 99 -12.97 5.77 -0.96
C THR A 99 -13.30 4.60 -1.88
N GLY A 100 -12.50 3.54 -1.82
CA GLY A 100 -12.70 2.31 -2.55
C GLY A 100 -11.75 1.22 -2.06
N PHE A 101 -12.02 -0.02 -2.45
CA PHE A 101 -11.11 -1.14 -2.20
C PHE A 101 -11.39 -2.28 -3.16
N PHE A 102 -10.44 -3.20 -3.28
CA PHE A 102 -10.69 -4.52 -3.87
C PHE A 102 -10.05 -5.62 -3.01
N PRO A 103 -10.65 -6.83 -2.96
CA PRO A 103 -10.05 -7.95 -2.27
C PRO A 103 -8.83 -8.47 -3.03
N SER A 104 -7.76 -8.79 -2.30
CA SER A 104 -6.60 -9.46 -2.85
C SER A 104 -6.74 -10.98 -2.76
N LYS A 105 -6.08 -11.68 -3.69
CA LYS A 105 -5.99 -13.15 -3.70
C LYS A 105 -4.72 -13.67 -3.02
N ILE A 106 -3.83 -12.77 -2.60
CA ILE A 106 -2.68 -13.11 -1.76
C ILE A 106 -2.92 -12.60 -0.35
N ILE A 107 -2.10 -13.06 0.57
CA ILE A 107 -2.09 -12.64 1.97
C ILE A 107 -0.82 -11.83 2.20
N ASP A 108 -0.75 -11.09 3.30
CA ASP A 108 0.49 -10.50 3.81
C ASP A 108 1.13 -9.56 2.79
N ILE A 109 0.41 -8.47 2.47
CA ILE A 109 0.82 -7.49 1.47
C ILE A 109 1.77 -6.50 2.13
N SER A 110 3.05 -6.69 1.89
CA SER A 110 4.15 -5.98 2.54
C SER A 110 4.75 -4.86 1.67
N GLY A 111 4.55 -4.91 0.35
CA GLY A 111 5.08 -3.89 -0.58
C GLY A 111 4.08 -3.44 -1.63
N LEU A 112 4.05 -2.13 -1.89
CA LEU A 112 3.29 -1.51 -2.98
C LEU A 112 4.10 -0.44 -3.70
N ASP A 113 4.00 -0.42 -5.01
CA ASP A 113 4.39 0.71 -5.85
C ASP A 113 3.47 0.79 -7.08
N TYR A 114 3.57 1.84 -7.88
CA TYR A 114 2.69 2.09 -9.03
C TYR A 114 3.50 2.28 -10.32
N ASP A 115 3.27 1.40 -11.28
CA ASP A 115 3.82 1.54 -12.62
C ASP A 115 2.95 2.50 -13.44
N THR A 116 3.41 3.73 -13.58
CA THR A 116 2.71 4.78 -14.33
C THR A 116 2.61 4.48 -15.83
N SER A 117 3.55 3.72 -16.40
CA SER A 117 3.56 3.39 -17.83
C SER A 117 2.51 2.33 -18.17
N ARG A 118 2.26 1.40 -17.24
CA ARG A 118 1.30 0.30 -17.39
C ARG A 118 -0.03 0.54 -16.68
N GLU A 119 -0.11 1.63 -15.92
CA GLU A 119 -1.26 2.01 -15.11
C GLU A 119 -1.73 0.85 -14.21
N CYS A 120 -0.81 0.26 -13.45
CA CYS A 120 -1.09 -0.83 -12.52
C CYS A 120 -0.29 -0.70 -11.22
N LEU A 121 -0.85 -1.25 -10.15
CA LEU A 121 -0.14 -1.47 -8.89
C LEU A 121 0.79 -2.67 -9.05
N ILE A 122 1.99 -2.52 -8.52
CA ILE A 122 2.93 -3.61 -8.30
C ILE A 122 2.87 -3.97 -6.82
N VAL A 123 2.49 -5.21 -6.54
CA VAL A 123 2.20 -5.69 -5.19
C VAL A 123 3.15 -6.80 -4.83
N VAL A 124 3.82 -6.70 -3.69
CA VAL A 124 4.65 -7.77 -3.13
C VAL A 124 3.98 -8.34 -1.88
N SER A 125 4.12 -9.64 -1.70
CA SER A 125 3.76 -10.32 -0.46
C SER A 125 4.95 -11.05 0.11
N ASP A 126 5.17 -10.83 1.41
CA ASP A 126 6.15 -11.57 2.20
C ASP A 126 5.81 -13.07 2.18
N THR A 127 4.73 -13.48 2.87
CA THR A 127 4.41 -14.90 3.06
C THR A 127 4.40 -15.72 1.76
N THR A 128 3.96 -15.14 0.64
CA THR A 128 3.79 -15.88 -0.63
C THR A 128 4.94 -15.73 -1.61
N ASN A 129 5.90 -14.82 -1.37
CA ASN A 129 6.97 -14.48 -2.31
C ASN A 129 6.45 -14.12 -3.72
N LEU A 130 5.26 -13.52 -3.81
CA LEU A 130 4.65 -13.17 -5.09
C LEU A 130 4.83 -11.68 -5.37
N LEU A 131 5.17 -11.38 -6.62
CA LEU A 131 4.96 -10.08 -7.23
C LEU A 131 3.72 -10.16 -8.12
N MET A 132 2.76 -9.27 -7.92
CA MET A 132 1.56 -9.18 -8.75
C MET A 132 1.46 -7.82 -9.42
N GLU A 133 0.97 -7.82 -10.66
CA GLU A 133 0.52 -6.61 -11.36
C GLU A 133 -1.00 -6.56 -11.31
N ILE A 134 -1.55 -5.50 -10.74
CA ILE A 134 -3.00 -5.37 -10.50
C ILE A 134 -3.48 -4.02 -11.01
N LYS A 135 -4.50 -4.00 -11.87
CA LYS A 135 -5.18 -2.75 -12.25
C LYS A 135 -5.90 -2.15 -11.04
N LEU A 136 -6.16 -0.84 -11.07
CA LEU A 136 -6.84 -0.13 -9.97
C LEU A 136 -8.28 -0.60 -9.73
N ASN A 137 -8.86 -1.37 -10.65
CA ASN A 137 -10.16 -2.04 -10.47
C ASN A 137 -10.05 -3.44 -9.82
N GLY A 138 -8.84 -3.91 -9.48
CA GLY A 138 -8.57 -5.22 -8.89
C GLY A 138 -8.28 -6.35 -9.88
N ASP A 139 -8.31 -6.08 -11.20
CA ASP A 139 -7.98 -7.10 -12.20
C ASP A 139 -6.48 -7.43 -12.16
N ILE A 140 -6.16 -8.71 -11.94
CA ILE A 140 -4.78 -9.20 -11.93
C ILE A 140 -4.33 -9.39 -13.39
N LEU A 141 -3.26 -8.71 -13.76
CA LEU A 141 -2.63 -8.82 -15.08
C LEU A 141 -1.62 -9.96 -15.10
N HIS A 142 -0.70 -9.97 -14.14
CA HIS A 142 0.39 -10.93 -14.06
C HIS A 142 0.74 -11.28 -12.61
N GLN A 143 1.36 -12.45 -12.44
CA GLN A 143 1.90 -12.93 -11.17
C GLN A 143 3.25 -13.60 -11.41
N TYR A 144 4.22 -13.32 -10.56
CA TYR A 144 5.56 -13.87 -10.64
C TYR A 144 6.00 -14.36 -9.27
N LEU A 145 6.68 -15.50 -9.25
CA LEU A 145 7.37 -15.95 -8.04
C LEU A 145 8.71 -15.21 -7.95
N LEU A 146 8.92 -14.52 -6.83
CA LEU A 146 10.17 -13.84 -6.52
C LEU A 146 11.18 -14.82 -5.92
N PRO A 147 12.48 -14.64 -6.20
CA PRO A 147 13.52 -15.28 -5.40
C PRO A 147 13.59 -14.62 -4.01
N GLY A 148 14.20 -15.31 -3.05
CA GLY A 148 14.37 -14.80 -1.69
C GLY A 148 13.25 -15.25 -0.74
N SER A 149 13.13 -14.51 0.36
CA SER A 149 12.14 -14.65 1.43
C SER A 149 11.93 -13.28 2.09
N ASP A 150 10.87 -13.13 2.87
CA ASP A 150 10.72 -12.02 3.83
C ASP A 150 10.84 -10.65 3.13
N GLN A 151 10.14 -10.49 1.99
CA GLN A 151 10.19 -9.26 1.20
C GLN A 151 9.26 -8.19 1.79
N GLU A 152 9.80 -7.01 2.08
CA GLU A 152 9.17 -5.99 2.94
C GLU A 152 9.05 -4.61 2.29
N GLY A 153 9.31 -4.53 0.98
CA GLY A 153 9.22 -3.26 0.29
C GLY A 153 9.62 -3.38 -1.16
N ILE A 154 9.10 -2.47 -1.97
CA ILE A 154 9.34 -2.42 -3.41
C ILE A 154 9.48 -0.97 -3.86
N ALA A 155 10.37 -0.75 -4.83
CA ALA A 155 10.47 0.51 -5.55
C ALA A 155 10.79 0.24 -7.03
N LEU A 156 10.15 0.95 -7.94
CA LEU A 156 10.51 1.02 -9.35
C LEU A 156 11.40 2.24 -9.62
N ASP A 157 12.28 2.13 -10.59
CA ASP A 157 12.98 3.29 -11.16
C ASP A 157 12.58 3.57 -12.62
N ASP A 158 12.93 4.76 -13.10
CA ASP A 158 12.67 5.18 -14.48
C ASP A 158 13.60 4.51 -15.52
N LEU A 159 14.50 3.63 -15.08
CA LEU A 159 15.45 2.89 -15.92
C LEU A 159 15.00 1.45 -16.17
N GLY A 160 13.81 1.07 -15.70
CA GLY A 160 13.28 -0.28 -15.84
C GLY A 160 13.94 -1.25 -14.87
N PHE A 161 14.15 -0.86 -13.62
CA PHE A 161 14.51 -1.79 -12.55
C PHE A 161 13.49 -1.77 -11.42
N VAL A 162 13.30 -2.96 -10.84
CA VAL A 162 12.55 -3.16 -9.60
C VAL A 162 13.53 -3.51 -8.49
N TYR A 163 13.41 -2.84 -7.35
CA TYR A 163 14.18 -3.06 -6.15
C TYR A 163 13.25 -3.60 -5.07
N ILE A 164 13.63 -4.70 -4.44
CA ILE A 164 12.83 -5.36 -3.41
C ILE A 164 13.69 -5.53 -2.16
N ALA A 165 13.23 -4.95 -1.05
CA ALA A 165 13.91 -5.05 0.24
C ALA A 165 13.51 -6.33 0.95
N GLN A 166 14.47 -6.94 1.67
CA GLN A 166 14.23 -8.13 2.49
C GLN A 166 14.55 -7.83 3.96
N GLU A 167 13.87 -8.50 4.90
CA GLU A 167 14.09 -8.35 6.35
C GLU A 167 15.57 -8.52 6.75
N ASN A 168 16.28 -9.42 6.05
CA ASN A 168 17.69 -9.70 6.31
C ASN A 168 18.66 -8.58 5.87
N GLY A 169 18.14 -7.47 5.35
CA GLY A 169 18.89 -6.30 4.88
C GLY A 169 19.43 -6.43 3.45
N GLN A 170 19.12 -7.51 2.74
CA GLN A 170 19.46 -7.66 1.32
C GLN A 170 18.45 -6.91 0.44
N ILE A 171 18.92 -6.51 -0.75
CA ILE A 171 18.09 -5.93 -1.81
C ILE A 171 18.20 -6.82 -3.04
N ILE A 172 17.05 -7.28 -3.53
CA ILE A 172 16.94 -7.91 -4.83
C ILE A 172 16.76 -6.79 -5.86
N LYS A 173 17.61 -6.78 -6.88
CA LYS A 173 17.47 -5.89 -8.04
C LYS A 173 17.13 -6.73 -9.27
N ILE A 174 16.00 -6.44 -9.89
CA ILE A 174 15.52 -7.14 -11.09
C ILE A 174 15.46 -6.12 -12.22
N GLU A 175 16.01 -6.48 -13.38
CA GLU A 175 15.78 -5.73 -14.60
C GLU A 175 14.38 -6.04 -15.13
N ASP A 176 13.60 -4.98 -15.27
CA ASP A 176 12.23 -5.02 -15.71
C ASP A 176 12.18 -5.01 -17.24
N TYR A 177 12.17 -6.21 -17.81
CA TYR A 177 11.98 -6.43 -19.25
C TYR A 177 10.52 -6.42 -19.69
N ARG A 178 9.57 -6.05 -18.82
CA ARG A 178 8.20 -5.83 -19.24
C ARG A 178 8.27 -4.70 -20.27
N ASN A 179 7.72 -4.93 -21.47
CA ASN A 179 7.53 -3.93 -22.53
C ASN A 179 6.06 -3.52 -22.50
#